data_AF-A0A142IK28-F1
#
_entry.id   AF-A0A142IK28-F1
#
_cell.length_a   1.000
_cell.length_b   1.000
_cell.length_c   1.000
_cell.angle_alpha   90.00
_cell.angle_beta   90.00
_cell.angle_gamma   90.00
#
_symmetry.space_group_name_H-M   'P 1'
#
loop_
_entity.id
_entity.type
_entity.pdbx_description
1 polymer ?
#
loop_
_entity_poly.entity_id
_entity_poly.type
_entity_poly.pdbx_seq_one_letter_code
_entity_poly.pdbx_strand_id
1 'polypeptide(L)'
;IAALCNRAEFKAGMDSTPILKREVNGDASEAALLKCVELAVGDVKGWRARNKKVCEIPFNSTNKYQVSIHETEDKNDPRYLVVMKGAPERILERCSSIYVNGEEKPLDEEMKEAFNNAYLELGGLGERVLGFCDYMLPTDKYPLGYPFDADSVNFPVHGLRFVGLMSMIDP
;
A
#
# COMPACT_ATOMS: atom_id res chain seq x y z
N ILE A 1 -0.74 -4.43 1.87
CA ILE A 1 -0.33 -3.13 1.24
C ILE A 1 0.48 -2.26 2.19
N ALA A 2 -0.06 -1.81 3.33
CA ALA A 2 0.61 -0.88 4.26
C ALA A 2 1.95 -1.40 4.84
N ALA A 3 2.10 -2.72 5.00
CA ALA A 3 3.40 -3.33 5.31
C ALA A 3 4.42 -3.17 4.18
N LEU A 4 4.02 -3.51 2.94
CA LEU A 4 4.92 -3.67 1.80
C LEU A 4 5.33 -2.34 1.14
N CYS A 5 4.34 -1.49 0.86
CA CYS A 5 4.53 -0.17 0.26
C CYS A 5 4.87 0.86 1.34
N ASN A 6 5.93 0.61 2.10
CA ASN A 6 6.35 1.44 3.22
C ASN A 6 7.87 1.29 3.42
N ARG A 7 8.59 2.41 3.56
CA ARG A 7 10.05 2.43 3.75
C ARG A 7 10.49 2.60 5.19
N ALA A 8 9.56 2.82 6.12
CA ALA A 8 9.87 2.95 7.52
C ALA A 8 10.42 1.65 8.11
N GLU A 9 11.39 1.77 9.01
CA GLU A 9 11.99 0.66 9.76
C GLU A 9 12.17 1.00 11.23
N PHE A 10 11.93 0.04 12.13
CA PHE A 10 12.28 0.21 13.55
C PHE A 10 13.79 0.31 13.71
N LYS A 11 14.25 1.20 14.60
CA LYS A 11 15.67 1.24 14.97
C LYS A 11 16.10 -0.06 15.67
N ALA A 12 17.37 -0.42 15.52
CA ALA A 12 17.93 -1.61 16.16
C ALA A 12 17.87 -1.53 17.70
N GLY A 13 17.67 -2.68 18.36
CA GLY A 13 17.64 -2.77 19.83
C GLY A 13 16.33 -2.33 20.48
N MET A 14 15.25 -2.18 19.70
CA MET A 14 13.93 -1.75 20.19
C MET A 14 12.99 -2.91 20.56
N ASP A 15 13.48 -4.16 20.52
CA ASP A 15 12.64 -5.37 20.64
C ASP A 15 11.88 -5.44 21.97
N SER A 16 12.52 -5.02 23.07
CA SER A 16 11.93 -4.96 24.42
C SER A 16 11.03 -3.74 24.66
N THR A 17 11.03 -2.76 23.75
CA THR A 17 10.24 -1.54 23.87
C THR A 17 8.84 -1.78 23.29
N PRO A 18 7.75 -1.31 23.94
CA PRO A 18 6.41 -1.39 23.37
C PRO A 18 6.34 -0.77 21.98
N ILE A 19 5.66 -1.41 21.02
CA ILE A 19 5.66 -1.05 19.59
C ILE A 19 5.38 0.45 19.36
N LEU A 20 4.38 1.01 20.06
CA LEU A 20 4.02 2.43 19.95
C LEU A 20 5.15 3.38 20.36
N LYS A 21 6.03 2.96 21.27
CA LYS A 21 7.17 3.74 21.78
C LYS A 21 8.48 3.45 21.05
N ARG A 22 8.53 2.46 20.14
CA ARG A 22 9.73 2.17 19.36
C ARG A 22 10.07 3.36 18.47
N GLU A 23 11.35 3.67 18.40
CA GLU A 23 11.85 4.65 17.45
C GLU A 23 11.85 4.06 16.03
N VAL A 24 11.49 4.89 15.06
CA VAL A 24 11.34 4.48 13.66
C VAL A 24 12.14 5.45 12.78
N ASN A 25 12.88 4.91 11.82
CA ASN A 25 13.47 5.66 10.73
C ASN A 25 12.45 5.73 9.59
N GLY A 26 11.99 6.92 9.22
CA GLY A 26 10.96 7.14 8.20
C GLY A 26 10.19 8.42 8.50
N ASP A 27 9.33 8.85 7.58
CA ASP A 27 8.42 9.97 7.87
C ASP A 27 7.30 9.56 8.85
N ALA A 28 6.64 10.55 9.44
CA ALA A 28 5.62 10.32 10.47
C ALA A 28 4.47 9.41 10.00
N SER A 29 4.06 9.52 8.74
CA SER A 29 2.97 8.71 8.18
C SER A 29 3.40 7.28 7.93
N GLU A 30 4.59 7.08 7.39
CA GLU A 30 5.15 5.73 7.23
C GLU A 30 5.41 5.05 8.57
N ALA A 31 5.88 5.79 9.56
CA ALA A 31 6.08 5.30 10.92
C ALA A 31 4.76 4.89 11.60
N ALA A 32 3.71 5.71 11.45
CA ALA A 32 2.38 5.38 11.97
C ALA A 32 1.83 4.09 11.35
N LEU A 33 1.93 3.96 10.01
CA LEU A 33 1.52 2.74 9.31
C LEU A 33 2.34 1.52 9.75
N LEU A 34 3.67 1.66 9.90
CA LEU A 34 4.52 0.57 10.35
C LEU A 34 4.10 0.08 11.75
N LYS A 35 3.93 1.01 12.69
CA LYS A 35 3.50 0.69 14.07
C LYS A 35 2.12 0.05 14.09
N CYS A 36 1.18 0.57 13.30
CA CYS A 36 -0.18 0.04 13.19
C CYS A 36 -0.17 -1.41 12.68
N VAL A 37 0.55 -1.70 11.59
CA VAL A 37 0.59 -3.06 11.03
C VAL A 37 1.37 -4.01 11.94
N GLU A 38 2.46 -3.56 12.55
CA GLU A 38 3.22 -4.37 13.51
C GLU A 38 2.37 -4.72 14.74
N LEU A 39 1.50 -3.83 15.22
CA LEU A 39 0.56 -4.13 16.30
C LEU A 39 -0.53 -5.14 15.90
N ALA A 40 -1.07 -4.99 14.68
CA ALA A 40 -2.21 -5.78 14.23
C ALA A 40 -1.82 -7.18 13.76
N VAL A 41 -0.69 -7.31 13.08
CA VAL A 41 -0.27 -8.54 12.38
C VAL A 41 1.05 -9.11 12.93
N GLY A 42 1.93 -8.25 13.43
CA GLY A 42 3.27 -8.63 13.88
C GLY A 42 4.24 -8.97 12.75
N ASP A 43 5.54 -9.01 13.07
CA ASP A 43 6.63 -9.43 12.19
C ASP A 43 6.59 -8.79 10.78
N VAL A 44 6.43 -7.46 10.70
CA VAL A 44 6.42 -6.76 9.41
C VAL A 44 7.74 -6.98 8.67
N LYS A 45 8.85 -7.08 9.40
CA LYS A 45 10.18 -7.34 8.83
C LYS A 45 10.23 -8.71 8.13
N GLY A 46 9.78 -9.78 8.78
CA GLY A 46 9.71 -11.11 8.17
C GLY A 46 8.71 -11.16 7.03
N TRP A 47 7.56 -10.49 7.16
CA TRP A 47 6.58 -10.38 6.08
C TRP A 47 7.16 -9.75 4.81
N ARG A 48 7.91 -8.64 4.95
CA ARG A 48 8.62 -7.99 3.84
C ARG A 48 9.72 -8.88 3.24
N ALA A 49 10.41 -9.68 4.07
CA ALA A 49 11.44 -10.60 3.60
C ALA A 49 10.86 -11.75 2.75
N ARG A 50 9.66 -12.24 3.11
CA ARG A 50 8.93 -13.27 2.34
C ARG A 50 8.26 -12.72 1.07
N ASN A 51 7.97 -11.42 1.05
CA ASN A 51 7.37 -10.73 -0.09
C ASN A 51 8.36 -9.72 -0.68
N LYS A 52 9.39 -10.24 -1.34
CA LYS A 52 10.57 -9.48 -1.76
C LYS A 52 10.21 -8.36 -2.73
N LYS A 53 10.62 -7.13 -2.41
CA LYS A 53 10.47 -5.96 -3.28
C LYS A 53 11.42 -6.06 -4.48
N VAL A 54 10.90 -5.97 -5.70
CA VAL A 54 11.67 -6.04 -6.95
C VAL A 54 11.75 -4.71 -7.69
N CYS A 55 10.78 -3.81 -7.47
CA CYS A 55 10.76 -2.47 -8.06
C CYS A 55 10.01 -1.50 -7.14
N GLU A 56 10.37 -0.22 -7.18
CA GLU A 56 9.72 0.82 -6.40
C GLU A 56 9.74 2.16 -7.10
N ILE A 57 8.59 2.83 -7.10
CA ILE A 57 8.49 4.26 -7.40
C ILE A 57 8.30 4.98 -6.06
N PRO A 58 9.28 5.76 -5.57
CA PRO A 58 9.15 6.56 -4.36
C PRO A 58 7.96 7.50 -4.44
N PHE A 59 7.43 7.89 -3.27
CA PHE A 59 6.50 9.01 -3.21
C PHE A 59 7.13 10.26 -3.82
N ASN A 60 6.41 10.93 -4.72
CA ASN A 60 6.77 12.24 -5.21
C ASN A 60 5.56 13.18 -5.20
N SER A 61 5.80 14.48 -5.01
CA SER A 61 4.75 15.49 -4.84
C SER A 61 3.92 15.74 -6.10
N THR A 62 4.46 15.42 -7.27
CA THR A 62 3.77 15.54 -8.57
C THR A 62 2.71 14.46 -8.72
N ASN A 63 3.09 13.20 -8.52
CA ASN A 63 2.26 12.03 -8.69
C ASN A 63 1.36 11.76 -7.47
N LYS A 64 1.81 12.16 -6.26
CA LYS A 64 1.13 11.99 -4.98
C LYS A 64 0.80 10.53 -4.61
N TYR A 65 1.57 9.59 -5.13
CA TYR A 65 1.50 8.17 -4.77
C TYR A 65 2.91 7.56 -4.71
N GLN A 66 3.01 6.42 -4.02
CA GLN A 66 4.15 5.52 -3.98
C GLN A 66 3.70 4.14 -4.48
N VAL A 67 4.55 3.48 -5.27
CA VAL A 67 4.29 2.13 -5.80
C VAL A 67 5.44 1.22 -5.45
N SER A 68 5.16 -0.04 -5.15
CA SER A 68 6.17 -1.08 -5.13
C SER A 68 5.64 -2.37 -5.71
N ILE A 69 6.52 -3.17 -6.29
CA ILE A 69 6.23 -4.47 -6.89
C ILE A 69 6.95 -5.52 -6.06
N HIS A 70 6.25 -6.60 -5.74
CA HIS A 70 6.72 -7.65 -4.86
C HIS A 70 6.55 -9.02 -5.49
N GLU A 71 7.54 -9.89 -5.29
CA GLU A 71 7.30 -11.33 -5.28
C GLU A 71 6.38 -11.64 -4.09
N THR A 72 5.51 -12.64 -4.25
CA THR A 72 4.60 -13.10 -3.19
C THR A 72 5.18 -14.32 -2.48
N GLU A 73 4.75 -14.56 -1.23
CA GLU A 73 5.20 -15.74 -0.49
C GLU A 73 4.56 -17.07 -0.96
N ASP A 74 3.53 -17.00 -1.81
CA ASP A 74 2.84 -18.17 -2.35
C ASP A 74 3.66 -18.81 -3.47
N LYS A 75 4.27 -19.96 -3.16
CA LYS A 75 5.09 -20.72 -4.11
C LYS A 75 4.28 -21.31 -5.28
N ASN A 76 2.96 -21.38 -5.16
CA ASN A 76 2.09 -21.91 -6.23
C ASN A 76 1.60 -20.81 -7.17
N ASP A 77 1.82 -19.53 -6.84
CA ASP A 77 1.41 -18.38 -7.63
C ASP A 77 2.62 -17.50 -7.97
N PRO A 78 3.24 -17.67 -9.16
CA PRO A 78 4.44 -16.93 -9.54
C PRO A 78 4.15 -15.49 -9.99
N ARG A 79 2.93 -14.98 -9.78
CA ARG A 79 2.54 -13.61 -10.11
C ARG A 79 3.23 -12.59 -9.20
N TYR A 80 3.51 -11.44 -9.77
CA TYR A 80 3.96 -10.27 -9.03
C TYR A 80 2.77 -9.47 -8.48
N LEU A 81 2.91 -8.99 -7.25
CA LEU A 81 1.95 -8.11 -6.60
C LEU A 81 2.41 -6.65 -6.71
N VAL A 82 1.62 -5.81 -7.36
CA VAL A 82 1.76 -4.35 -7.31
C VAL A 82 0.97 -3.84 -6.12
N VAL A 83 1.59 -2.98 -5.31
CA VAL A 83 0.94 -2.28 -4.20
C VAL A 83 1.21 -0.79 -4.31
N MET A 84 0.17 0.01 -4.12
CA MET A 84 0.25 1.47 -4.21
C MET A 84 -0.47 2.12 -3.04
N LYS A 85 0.12 3.20 -2.52
CA LYS A 85 -0.51 4.07 -1.51
C LYS A 85 -0.31 5.53 -1.90
N GLY A 86 -1.23 6.41 -1.51
CA GLY A 86 -1.12 7.82 -1.85
C GLY A 86 -2.30 8.67 -1.39
N ALA A 87 -2.41 9.87 -1.97
CA ALA A 87 -3.56 10.74 -1.74
C ALA A 87 -4.86 10.00 -2.17
N PRO A 88 -5.92 9.99 -1.33
CA PRO A 88 -7.13 9.19 -1.56
C PRO A 88 -7.70 9.34 -2.98
N GLU A 89 -7.96 10.57 -3.40
CA GLU A 89 -8.46 10.93 -4.74
C GLU A 89 -7.62 10.34 -5.87
N ARG A 90 -6.29 10.44 -5.75
CA ARG A 90 -5.34 9.95 -6.77
C ARG A 90 -5.29 8.44 -6.85
N ILE A 91 -5.57 7.76 -5.74
CA ILE A 91 -5.62 6.30 -5.71
C ILE A 91 -6.92 5.82 -6.33
N LEU A 92 -8.05 6.46 -5.99
CA LEU A 92 -9.35 6.14 -6.56
C LEU A 92 -9.37 6.32 -8.09
N GLU A 93 -8.82 7.43 -8.61
CA GLU A 93 -8.68 7.71 -10.05
C GLU A 93 -7.92 6.61 -10.82
N ARG A 94 -7.08 5.82 -10.13
CA ARG A 94 -6.25 4.76 -10.73
C ARG A 94 -6.89 3.38 -10.62
N CYS A 95 -8.00 3.26 -9.90
CA CYS A 95 -8.66 1.98 -9.68
C CYS A 95 -9.84 1.79 -10.64
N SER A 96 -10.01 0.56 -11.11
CA SER A 96 -11.18 0.13 -11.90
C SER A 96 -12.07 -0.84 -11.15
N SER A 97 -11.55 -1.45 -10.09
CA SER A 97 -12.28 -2.36 -9.21
C SER A 97 -12.05 -2.00 -7.75
N ILE A 98 -12.84 -2.59 -6.85
CA ILE A 98 -12.76 -2.43 -5.41
C ILE A 98 -12.93 -3.79 -4.73
N TYR A 99 -12.20 -4.01 -3.64
CA TYR A 99 -12.32 -5.23 -2.84
C TYR A 99 -13.31 -5.02 -1.69
N VAL A 100 -14.44 -5.72 -1.71
CA VAL A 100 -15.51 -5.61 -0.72
C VAL A 100 -15.90 -7.01 -0.25
N ASN A 101 -15.83 -7.24 1.06
CA ASN A 101 -16.27 -8.50 1.71
C ASN A 101 -15.65 -9.78 1.12
N GLY A 102 -14.38 -9.73 0.68
CA GLY A 102 -13.70 -10.89 0.12
C GLY A 102 -13.79 -11.02 -1.40
N GLU A 103 -14.55 -10.13 -2.06
CA GLU A 103 -14.77 -10.18 -3.51
C GLU A 103 -14.31 -8.90 -4.19
N GLU A 104 -13.79 -9.04 -5.40
CA GLU A 104 -13.48 -7.92 -6.28
C GLU A 104 -14.72 -7.55 -7.10
N LYS A 105 -15.11 -6.28 -7.03
CA LYS A 105 -16.26 -5.72 -7.74
C LYS A 105 -15.83 -4.54 -8.62
N PRO A 106 -16.53 -4.24 -9.72
CA PRO A 106 -16.30 -3.01 -10.48
C PRO A 106 -16.43 -1.78 -9.58
N LEU A 107 -15.58 -0.78 -9.80
CA LEU A 107 -15.68 0.50 -9.12
C LEU A 107 -16.73 1.38 -9.84
N ASP A 108 -17.99 1.21 -9.48
CA ASP A 108 -19.12 1.97 -10.01
C ASP A 108 -19.31 3.32 -9.27
N GLU A 109 -20.31 4.10 -9.70
CA GLU A 109 -20.59 5.42 -9.12
C GLU A 109 -21.08 5.33 -7.67
N GLU A 110 -21.82 4.29 -7.29
CA GLU A 110 -22.29 4.08 -5.92
C GLU A 110 -21.09 3.88 -4.97
N MET A 111 -20.11 3.07 -5.38
CA MET A 111 -18.88 2.85 -4.61
C MET A 111 -18.01 4.11 -4.53
N LYS A 112 -17.99 4.94 -5.58
CA LYS A 112 -17.28 6.23 -5.57
C LYS A 112 -17.95 7.22 -4.63
N GLU A 113 -19.28 7.29 -4.60
CA GLU A 113 -20.01 8.12 -3.65
C GLU A 113 -19.75 7.67 -2.20
N ALA A 114 -19.80 6.36 -1.94
CA ALA A 114 -19.48 5.81 -0.63
C ALA A 114 -18.04 6.14 -0.19
N PHE A 115 -17.07 6.05 -1.11
CA PHE A 115 -15.70 6.48 -0.87
C PHE A 115 -15.62 7.96 -0.51
N ASN A 116 -16.28 8.83 -1.28
CA ASN A 116 -16.24 10.29 -1.05
C ASN A 116 -16.81 10.65 0.31
N ASN A 117 -17.91 10.01 0.71
CA ASN A 117 -18.51 10.21 2.04
C ASN A 117 -17.54 9.82 3.16
N ALA A 118 -16.92 8.64 3.06
CA ALA A 118 -15.94 8.18 4.04
C ALA A 118 -14.69 9.09 4.09
N TYR A 119 -14.22 9.56 2.93
CA TYR A 119 -13.10 10.49 2.85
C TYR A 119 -13.41 11.85 3.49
N LEU A 120 -14.61 12.40 3.25
CA LEU A 120 -15.05 13.66 3.86
C LEU A 120 -15.25 13.52 5.37
N GLU A 121 -15.77 12.40 5.84
CA GLU A 121 -15.93 12.13 7.28
C GLU A 121 -14.58 12.10 7.99
N LEU A 122 -13.63 11.29 7.49
CA LEU A 122 -12.28 11.19 8.06
C LEU A 122 -11.52 12.52 7.95
N GLY A 123 -11.65 13.23 6.84
CA GLY A 123 -11.06 14.56 6.64
C GLY A 123 -11.67 15.63 7.55
N GLY A 124 -12.97 15.55 7.84
CA GLY A 124 -13.69 16.45 8.73
C GLY A 124 -13.25 16.35 10.19
N LEU A 125 -12.65 15.22 10.59
CA LEU A 125 -12.04 15.00 11.89
C LEU A 125 -10.62 15.60 12.01
N GLY A 126 -10.11 16.23 10.94
CA GLY A 126 -8.74 16.76 10.89
C GLY A 126 -7.66 15.70 10.71
N GLU A 127 -8.06 14.47 10.36
CA GLU A 127 -7.13 13.35 10.18
C GLU A 127 -6.50 13.39 8.78
N ARG A 128 -5.26 12.90 8.69
CA ARG A 128 -4.60 12.68 7.41
C ARG A 128 -5.02 11.33 6.84
N VAL A 129 -5.68 11.33 5.67
CA VAL A 129 -6.17 10.10 5.03
C VAL A 129 -5.27 9.67 3.88
N LEU A 130 -5.03 8.36 3.75
CA LEU A 130 -4.32 7.72 2.64
C LEU A 130 -5.19 6.64 2.00
N GLY A 131 -5.15 6.56 0.67
CA GLY A 131 -5.74 5.47 -0.10
C GLY A 131 -4.74 4.35 -0.38
N PHE A 132 -5.24 3.13 -0.49
CA PHE A 132 -4.46 1.92 -0.73
C PHE A 132 -5.12 1.07 -1.83
N CYS A 133 -4.33 0.64 -2.80
CA CYS A 133 -4.76 -0.27 -3.85
C CYS A 133 -3.68 -1.31 -4.18
N ASP A 134 -4.12 -2.40 -4.81
CA ASP A 134 -3.26 -3.48 -5.26
C ASP A 134 -3.61 -3.95 -6.67
N TYR A 135 -2.73 -4.75 -7.27
CA TYR A 135 -3.00 -5.44 -8.52
C TYR A 135 -2.08 -6.65 -8.68
N MET A 136 -2.65 -7.80 -9.06
CA MET A 136 -1.89 -9.01 -9.38
C MET A 136 -1.54 -8.99 -10.87
N LEU A 137 -0.26 -8.90 -11.19
CA LEU A 137 0.22 -8.88 -12.57
C LEU A 137 0.04 -10.24 -13.23
N PRO A 138 -0.50 -10.31 -14.45
CA PRO A 138 -0.72 -11.57 -15.12
C PRO A 138 0.61 -12.13 -15.66
N THR A 139 0.82 -13.43 -15.48
CA THR A 139 2.12 -14.10 -15.75
C THR A 139 2.49 -14.18 -17.22
N ASP A 140 1.50 -14.11 -18.12
CA ASP A 140 1.69 -14.09 -19.58
C ASP A 140 2.42 -12.82 -20.05
N LYS A 141 2.22 -11.69 -19.35
CA LYS A 141 2.87 -10.41 -19.65
C LYS A 141 4.08 -10.13 -18.77
N TYR A 142 4.05 -10.60 -17.53
CA TYR A 142 5.09 -10.35 -16.52
C TYR A 142 5.62 -11.68 -15.98
N PRO A 143 6.40 -12.44 -16.77
CA PRO A 143 6.97 -13.70 -16.34
C PRO A 143 8.00 -13.52 -15.22
N LEU A 144 8.32 -14.61 -14.51
CA LEU A 144 9.34 -14.59 -13.46
C LEU A 144 10.68 -14.06 -14.00
N GLY A 145 11.26 -13.08 -13.30
CA GLY A 145 12.49 -12.40 -13.70
C GLY A 145 12.27 -11.22 -14.67
N TYR A 146 11.02 -10.81 -14.90
CA TYR A 146 10.71 -9.63 -15.71
C TYR A 146 11.48 -8.39 -15.19
N PRO A 147 12.20 -7.65 -16.05
CA PRO A 147 13.02 -6.52 -15.65
C PRO A 147 12.15 -5.28 -15.44
N PHE A 148 11.52 -5.18 -14.28
CA PHE A 148 10.76 -3.98 -13.91
C PHE A 148 11.65 -2.75 -13.87
N ASP A 149 11.17 -1.65 -14.45
CA ASP A 149 11.88 -0.39 -14.54
C ASP A 149 10.98 0.74 -14.03
N ALA A 150 11.44 1.41 -12.97
CA ALA A 150 10.73 2.50 -12.31
C ALA A 150 10.82 3.83 -13.07
N ASP A 151 11.81 4.00 -13.96
CA ASP A 151 12.00 5.24 -14.72
C ASP A 151 11.10 5.23 -15.97
N SER A 152 11.07 4.12 -16.71
CA SER A 152 10.18 3.96 -17.87
C SER A 152 8.76 3.54 -17.50
N VAL A 153 8.53 3.09 -16.25
CA VAL A 153 7.24 2.61 -15.73
C VAL A 153 6.62 1.55 -16.64
N ASN A 154 7.35 0.45 -16.84
CA ASN A 154 6.98 -0.63 -17.76
C ASN A 154 5.93 -1.62 -17.20
N PHE A 155 5.04 -1.15 -16.32
CA PHE A 155 4.00 -1.91 -15.61
C PHE A 155 2.77 -1.03 -15.35
N PRO A 156 1.57 -1.61 -15.13
CA PRO A 156 0.35 -0.83 -14.95
C PRO A 156 0.36 -0.02 -13.64
N VAL A 157 -0.04 1.25 -13.77
CA VAL A 157 -0.32 2.18 -12.65
C VAL A 157 -1.74 2.75 -12.70
N HIS A 158 -2.60 2.11 -13.50
CA HIS A 158 -4.04 2.33 -13.62
C HIS A 158 -4.74 0.98 -13.81
N GLY A 159 -6.06 0.94 -13.61
CA GLY A 159 -6.83 -0.31 -13.64
C GLY A 159 -6.55 -1.20 -12.43
N LEU A 160 -6.13 -0.58 -11.32
CA LEU A 160 -5.81 -1.29 -10.08
C LEU A 160 -7.10 -1.60 -9.31
N ARG A 161 -6.98 -2.40 -8.25
CA ARG A 161 -8.06 -2.70 -7.32
C ARG A 161 -7.93 -1.87 -6.06
N PHE A 162 -8.92 -1.03 -5.79
CA PHE A 162 -9.01 -0.29 -4.55
C PHE A 162 -9.24 -1.23 -3.37
N VAL A 163 -8.51 -1.07 -2.28
CA VAL A 163 -8.63 -1.93 -1.09
C VAL A 163 -9.16 -1.18 0.11
N GLY A 164 -8.79 0.09 0.29
CA GLY A 164 -9.32 0.86 1.41
C GLY A 164 -8.62 2.18 1.69
N LEU A 165 -9.14 2.85 2.70
CA LEU A 165 -8.57 4.05 3.30
C LEU A 165 -7.96 3.71 4.66
N MET A 166 -6.90 4.42 5.04
CA MET A 166 -6.48 4.53 6.43
C MET A 166 -6.25 5.99 6.76
N SER A 167 -6.77 6.43 7.91
CA SER A 167 -6.51 7.76 8.44
C SER A 167 -5.54 7.69 9.61
N MET A 168 -4.91 8.84 9.90
CA MET A 168 -3.99 8.99 11.01
C MET A 168 -4.03 10.42 11.54
N ILE A 169 -3.94 10.54 12.85
CA ILE A 169 -3.85 11.79 13.59
C ILE A 169 -2.76 11.64 14.64
N ASP A 170 -2.15 12.75 15.04
CA ASP A 170 -1.34 12.77 16.26
C ASP A 170 -2.32 12.79 17.45
N PRO A 171 -2.41 11.70 18.25
CA PRO A 171 -3.42 11.55 19.28
C PRO A 171 -3.20 12.42 20.53
#